data_AF-A0A6M3IRT7-F1
#
_entry.id   AF-A0A6M3IRT7-F1
#
_cell.length_a   1.000
_cell.length_b   1.000
_cell.length_c   1.000
_cell.angle_alpha   90.00
_cell.angle_beta   90.00
_cell.angle_gamma   90.00
#
_symmetry.space_group_name_H-M   'P 1'
#
loop_
_entity.id
_entity.type
_entity.pdbx_description
1 polymer ?
#
loop_
_entity_poly.entity_id
_entity_poly.type
_entity_poly.pdbx_seq_one_letter_code
_entity_poly.pdbx_strand_id
1 'polypeptide(L)'
;MRLRKHLTESTDMVALFNKYEDEIDKNCQPYIRMVKHSPNILVRSDPKLGLYDIHRNFVRTNRRPMDMSDDMHNKIDEFFLKKFGWRARSNVVFCRGNKRKKIFSFLLFPIGKFKFLWSPKVNDLYNSDLKNMYSHYYKEWNDIKDTYIDNDFRKALSSEHEIMINCKEYYLLPPGISTLIMTRFID
;
A
#
# COMPACT_ATOMS: atom_id res chain seq x y z
N MET A 1 -18.48 1.61 -33.98
CA MET A 1 -19.41 2.24 -33.01
C MET A 1 -19.08 1.70 -31.60
N ARG A 2 -18.20 2.37 -30.84
CA ARG A 2 -17.72 1.97 -29.49
C ARG A 2 -18.01 3.01 -28.39
N LEU A 3 -18.60 4.15 -28.74
CA LEU A 3 -18.74 5.31 -27.86
C LEU A 3 -19.76 5.13 -26.72
N ARG A 4 -20.83 4.33 -26.92
CA ARG A 4 -21.87 4.15 -25.88
C ARG A 4 -21.38 3.38 -24.65
N LYS A 5 -20.42 2.46 -24.80
CA LYS A 5 -19.92 1.63 -23.69
C LYS A 5 -19.07 2.43 -22.69
N HIS A 6 -18.29 3.40 -23.17
CA HIS A 6 -17.47 4.23 -22.29
C HIS A 6 -18.27 5.30 -21.52
N LEU A 7 -19.40 5.75 -22.07
CA LEU A 7 -20.28 6.71 -21.40
C LEU A 7 -21.06 6.06 -20.24
N THR A 8 -21.44 4.78 -20.36
CA THR A 8 -22.06 4.02 -19.26
C THR A 8 -21.02 3.73 -18.17
N GLU A 9 -19.82 3.27 -18.55
CA GLU A 9 -18.73 2.96 -17.61
C GLU A 9 -18.32 4.19 -16.77
N SER A 10 -18.28 5.40 -17.33
CA SER A 10 -17.95 6.61 -16.54
C SER A 10 -19.07 7.00 -15.57
N THR A 11 -20.33 6.83 -15.99
CA THR A 11 -21.50 7.13 -15.14
C THR A 11 -21.58 6.16 -13.97
N ASP A 12 -21.29 4.88 -14.21
CA ASP A 12 -21.29 3.83 -13.20
C ASP A 12 -20.19 4.06 -12.14
N MET A 13 -19.01 4.51 -12.55
CA MET A 13 -17.90 4.79 -11.63
C MET A 13 -18.13 6.02 -10.75
N VAL A 14 -18.81 7.05 -11.26
CA VAL A 14 -19.24 8.21 -10.46
C VAL A 14 -20.28 7.78 -9.43
N ALA A 15 -21.29 7.01 -9.85
CA ALA A 15 -22.31 6.50 -8.93
C ALA A 15 -21.70 5.60 -7.85
N LEU A 16 -20.75 4.73 -8.22
CA LEU A 16 -19.98 3.91 -7.29
C LEU A 16 -19.20 4.77 -6.30
N PHE A 17 -18.49 5.81 -6.76
CA PHE A 17 -17.75 6.70 -5.87
C PHE A 17 -18.67 7.41 -4.89
N ASN A 18 -19.75 8.03 -5.37
CA ASN A 18 -20.70 8.77 -4.54
C ASN A 18 -21.33 7.87 -3.45
N LYS A 19 -21.53 6.58 -3.73
CA LYS A 19 -22.03 5.61 -2.75
C LYS A 19 -21.09 5.44 -1.54
N TYR A 20 -19.79 5.53 -1.75
CA TYR A 20 -18.77 5.26 -0.71
C TYR A 20 -18.03 6.50 -0.23
N GLU A 21 -18.27 7.66 -0.85
CA GLU A 21 -17.55 8.91 -0.58
C GLU A 21 -17.56 9.27 0.91
N ASP A 22 -18.75 9.33 1.54
CA ASP A 22 -18.90 9.67 2.95
C ASP A 22 -18.23 8.66 3.87
N GLU A 23 -18.26 7.38 3.51
CA GLU A 23 -17.63 6.30 4.29
C GLU A 23 -16.11 6.42 4.22
N ILE A 24 -15.56 6.67 3.03
CA ILE A 24 -14.13 6.87 2.80
C ILE A 24 -13.65 8.12 3.54
N ASP A 25 -14.35 9.24 3.37
CA ASP A 25 -14.03 10.51 4.02
C ASP A 25 -13.98 10.29 5.52
N LYS A 26 -15.07 9.82 6.12
CA LYS A 26 -15.18 9.62 7.57
C LYS A 26 -14.12 8.67 8.13
N ASN A 27 -13.89 7.54 7.45
CA ASN A 27 -13.08 6.46 8.01
C ASN A 27 -11.59 6.59 7.71
N CYS A 28 -11.20 7.34 6.68
CA CYS A 28 -9.81 7.43 6.21
C CYS A 28 -9.14 8.79 6.51
N GLN A 29 -9.77 9.64 7.33
CA GLN A 29 -9.25 10.97 7.69
C GLN A 29 -7.77 11.01 8.11
N PRO A 30 -7.23 10.06 8.91
CA PRO A 30 -5.81 10.09 9.25
C PRO A 30 -4.91 10.01 8.02
N TYR A 31 -5.27 9.16 7.06
CA TYR A 31 -4.52 9.00 5.82
C TYR A 31 -4.72 10.20 4.89
N ILE A 32 -5.98 10.61 4.65
CA ILE A 32 -6.33 11.75 3.78
C ILE A 32 -5.54 13.00 4.18
N ARG A 33 -5.49 13.32 5.49
CA ARG A 33 -4.71 14.46 5.99
C ARG A 33 -3.22 14.36 5.71
N MET A 34 -2.63 13.16 5.76
CA MET A 34 -1.21 12.95 5.47
C MET A 34 -0.86 13.12 3.99
N VAL A 35 -1.79 12.74 3.11
CA VAL A 35 -1.59 12.81 1.65
C VAL A 35 -2.13 14.08 1.01
N LYS A 36 -2.79 14.95 1.78
CA LYS A 36 -3.29 16.22 1.26
C LYS A 36 -2.15 17.04 0.63
N HIS A 37 -2.41 17.53 -0.58
CA HIS A 37 -1.49 18.21 -1.49
C HIS A 37 -0.27 17.37 -1.93
N SER A 38 -0.28 16.05 -1.72
CA SER A 38 0.76 15.15 -2.23
C SER A 38 0.48 14.81 -3.70
N PRO A 39 1.49 14.86 -4.58
CA PRO A 39 1.36 14.35 -5.95
C PRO A 39 1.31 12.81 -5.99
N ASN A 40 1.65 12.14 -4.90
CA ASN A 40 1.75 10.68 -4.79
C ASN A 40 0.71 10.15 -3.80
N ILE A 41 0.20 8.95 -4.09
CA ILE A 41 -0.77 8.22 -3.27
C ILE A 41 -0.35 6.76 -3.12
N LEU A 42 -0.80 6.08 -2.06
CA LEU A 42 -0.61 4.64 -1.92
C LEU A 42 -1.39 3.89 -2.98
N VAL A 43 -0.69 2.96 -3.62
CA VAL A 43 -1.27 2.03 -4.58
C VAL A 43 -0.85 0.60 -4.29
N ARG A 44 -1.71 -0.34 -4.65
CA ARG A 44 -1.44 -1.78 -4.58
C ARG A 44 -2.05 -2.46 -5.80
N SER A 45 -1.31 -3.40 -6.37
CA SER A 45 -1.85 -4.32 -7.36
C SER A 45 -2.47 -5.54 -6.66
N ASP A 46 -3.64 -5.95 -7.15
CA ASP A 46 -4.25 -7.22 -6.78
C ASP A 46 -4.89 -7.82 -8.04
N PRO A 47 -4.27 -8.83 -8.67
CA PRO A 47 -4.74 -9.36 -9.95
C PRO A 47 -6.05 -10.15 -9.84
N LYS A 48 -6.52 -10.44 -8.61
CA LYS A 48 -7.75 -11.21 -8.39
C LYS A 48 -8.99 -10.32 -8.28
N LEU A 49 -8.82 -9.02 -8.11
CA LEU A 49 -9.92 -8.09 -7.90
C LEU A 49 -10.41 -7.50 -9.22
N GLY A 50 -11.73 -7.37 -9.35
CA GLY A 50 -12.34 -6.66 -10.47
C GLY A 50 -12.00 -5.17 -10.44
N LEU A 51 -11.64 -4.62 -11.59
CA LEU A 51 -11.23 -3.20 -11.76
C LEU A 51 -12.39 -2.19 -11.69
N TYR A 52 -13.58 -2.63 -11.31
CA TYR A 52 -14.83 -1.86 -11.36
C TYR A 52 -15.57 -1.82 -10.02
N ASP A 53 -14.94 -2.27 -8.93
CA ASP A 53 -15.57 -2.27 -7.60
C ASP A 53 -14.61 -1.73 -6.54
N ILE A 54 -15.19 -1.18 -5.46
CA ILE A 54 -14.47 -0.75 -4.27
C ILE A 54 -14.47 -1.90 -3.28
N HIS A 55 -13.27 -2.33 -2.88
CA HIS A 55 -13.12 -3.47 -1.98
C HIS A 55 -12.72 -3.02 -0.59
N ARG A 56 -13.54 -3.35 0.42
CA ARG A 56 -13.15 -3.21 1.83
C ARG A 56 -12.51 -4.52 2.29
N ASN A 57 -11.26 -4.46 2.72
CA ASN A 57 -10.47 -5.63 3.08
C ASN A 57 -9.91 -5.52 4.50
N PHE A 58 -9.64 -6.69 5.08
CA PHE A 58 -8.92 -6.82 6.35
C PHE A 58 -7.45 -7.14 6.08
N VAL A 59 -6.57 -6.61 6.93
CA VAL A 59 -5.15 -6.98 6.89
C VAL A 59 -5.01 -8.44 7.33
N ARG A 60 -4.26 -9.21 6.54
CA ARG A 60 -3.96 -10.61 6.86
C ARG A 60 -3.02 -10.63 8.06
N THR A 61 -3.36 -11.42 9.08
CA THR A 61 -2.57 -11.54 10.32
C THR A 61 -1.70 -12.80 10.38
N ASN A 62 -1.92 -13.76 9.48
CA ASN A 62 -1.20 -15.03 9.44
C ASN A 62 -0.64 -15.26 8.03
N ARG A 63 0.13 -14.28 7.53
CA ARG A 63 0.74 -14.39 6.21
C ARG A 63 1.91 -15.38 6.26
N ARG A 64 1.90 -16.37 5.36
CA ARG A 64 3.10 -17.17 5.05
C ARG A 64 3.89 -16.48 3.93
N PRO A 65 5.22 -16.40 4.02
CA PRO A 65 6.03 -15.92 2.93
C PRO A 65 5.84 -16.81 1.70
N MET A 66 5.75 -16.21 0.51
CA MET A 66 5.68 -16.96 -0.75
C MET A 66 7.07 -17.39 -1.20
N ASP A 67 8.06 -16.52 -1.03
CA ASP A 67 9.39 -16.67 -1.63
C ASP A 67 10.55 -16.53 -0.63
N MET A 68 10.26 -16.31 0.64
CA MET A 68 11.26 -16.19 1.72
C MET A 68 11.08 -17.38 2.67
N SER A 69 12.16 -17.89 3.26
CA SER A 69 12.02 -18.95 4.27
C SER A 69 11.26 -18.45 5.50
N ASP A 70 10.51 -19.35 6.15
CA ASP A 70 9.77 -19.02 7.38
C ASP A 70 10.73 -18.51 8.49
N ASP A 71 11.94 -19.08 8.59
CA ASP A 71 12.96 -18.65 9.56
C ASP A 71 13.39 -17.19 9.33
N MET A 72 13.73 -16.81 8.10
CA MET A 72 14.12 -15.44 7.77
C MET A 72 12.94 -14.46 7.95
N HIS A 73 11.74 -14.88 7.53
CA HIS A 73 10.53 -14.10 7.72
C HIS A 73 10.29 -13.78 9.20
N ASN A 74 10.38 -14.79 10.07
CA ASN A 74 10.21 -14.65 11.51
C ASN A 74 11.29 -13.76 12.13
N LYS A 75 12.55 -13.93 11.75
CA LYS A 75 13.67 -13.09 12.23
C LYS A 75 13.50 -11.61 11.88
N ILE A 76 13.05 -11.32 10.66
CA ILE A 76 12.74 -9.95 10.24
C ILE A 76 11.57 -9.40 11.05
N ASP A 77 10.52 -10.21 11.27
CA ASP A 77 9.37 -9.81 12.09
C ASP A 77 9.74 -9.55 13.56
N GLU A 78 10.60 -10.38 14.15
CA GLU A 78 11.12 -10.20 15.49
C GLU A 78 11.94 -8.91 15.60
N PHE A 79 12.78 -8.63 14.61
CA PHE A 79 13.51 -7.36 14.55
C PHE A 79 12.56 -6.17 14.50
N PHE A 80 11.56 -6.18 13.62
CA PHE A 80 10.59 -5.09 13.53
C PHE A 80 9.72 -4.96 14.78
N LEU A 81 9.36 -6.07 15.40
CA LEU A 81 8.65 -6.06 16.68
C LEU A 81 9.49 -5.41 17.77
N LYS A 82 10.78 -5.76 17.87
CA LYS A 82 11.70 -5.17 18.85
C LYS A 82 11.93 -3.67 18.60
N LYS A 83 12.08 -3.26 17.34
CA LYS A 83 12.44 -1.88 16.97
C LYS A 83 11.25 -0.92 16.92
N PHE A 84 10.13 -1.35 16.34
CA PHE A 84 8.96 -0.49 16.07
C PHE A 84 7.72 -0.89 16.88
N GLY A 85 7.75 -2.02 17.58
CA GLY A 85 6.64 -2.51 18.39
C GLY A 85 5.56 -3.27 17.61
N TRP A 86 5.84 -3.71 16.37
CA TRP A 86 4.91 -4.52 15.58
C TRP A 86 5.61 -5.35 14.49
N ARG A 87 4.97 -6.45 14.09
CA ARG A 87 5.47 -7.39 13.08
C ARG A 87 5.16 -6.90 11.67
N ALA A 88 6.14 -6.32 10.98
CA ALA A 88 5.90 -5.62 9.72
C ALA A 88 5.84 -6.53 8.47
N ARG A 89 6.10 -7.83 8.59
CA ARG A 89 5.99 -8.78 7.48
C ARG A 89 4.72 -9.62 7.53
N SER A 90 4.36 -10.11 8.71
CA SER A 90 3.16 -10.96 8.87
C SER A 90 1.86 -10.17 8.95
N ASN A 91 1.86 -8.93 9.45
CA ASN A 91 0.66 -8.17 9.83
C ASN A 91 0.50 -6.85 9.06
N VAL A 92 0.67 -6.89 7.73
CA VAL A 92 0.63 -5.67 6.90
C VAL A 92 -0.01 -5.82 5.54
N VAL A 93 -0.26 -4.66 4.97
CA VAL A 93 -0.53 -4.42 3.56
C VAL A 93 0.71 -3.80 2.93
N PHE A 94 1.34 -4.54 2.02
CA PHE A 94 2.46 -4.05 1.21
C PHE A 94 1.92 -3.25 0.03
N CYS A 95 2.39 -2.03 -0.10
CA CYS A 95 1.98 -1.09 -1.15
C CYS A 95 3.18 -0.26 -1.58
N ARG A 96 2.97 0.65 -2.52
CA ARG A 96 3.99 1.61 -2.94
C ARG A 96 3.37 2.97 -3.10
N GLY A 97 4.19 4.01 -2.99
CA GLY A 97 3.81 5.31 -3.49
C GLY A 97 3.86 5.33 -5.00
N ASN A 98 2.92 6.02 -5.64
CA ASN A 98 2.94 6.17 -7.09
C ASN A 98 2.40 7.53 -7.51
N LYS A 99 2.97 8.05 -8.59
CA LYS A 99 2.41 9.18 -9.32
C LYS A 99 1.05 8.76 -9.88
N ARG A 100 0.17 9.75 -10.03
CA ARG A 100 -1.29 9.66 -10.26
C ARG A 100 -1.75 8.91 -11.55
N LYS A 101 -0.96 8.00 -12.17
CA LYS A 101 -1.15 7.56 -13.57
C LYS A 101 -0.91 6.08 -13.92
N LYS A 102 -0.54 5.14 -13.01
CA LYS A 102 -0.46 3.72 -13.42
C LYS A 102 -1.87 3.09 -13.44
N ILE A 103 -2.29 2.67 -14.63
CA ILE A 103 -3.66 2.28 -15.00
C ILE A 103 -4.13 0.97 -14.34
N PHE A 104 -3.24 0.20 -13.70
CA PHE A 104 -3.53 -1.17 -13.24
C PHE A 104 -3.38 -1.41 -11.73
N SER A 105 -3.32 -0.35 -10.92
CA SER A 105 -3.23 -0.49 -9.46
C SER A 105 -4.42 0.17 -8.78
N PHE A 106 -4.92 -0.48 -7.75
CA PHE A 106 -5.93 0.09 -6.87
C PHE A 106 -5.30 1.18 -6.00
N LEU A 107 -6.04 2.24 -5.75
CA LEU A 107 -5.69 3.21 -4.71
C LEU A 107 -5.99 2.59 -3.35
N LEU A 108 -5.09 2.77 -2.39
CA LEU A 108 -5.19 2.16 -1.08
C LEU A 108 -5.47 3.23 -0.01
N PHE A 109 -6.55 3.03 0.74
CA PHE A 109 -6.99 3.93 1.79
C PHE A 109 -7.10 3.19 3.11
N PRO A 110 -6.13 3.34 4.04
CA PRO A 110 -6.20 2.75 5.37
C PRO A 110 -7.37 3.32 6.17
N ILE A 111 -8.13 2.46 6.84
CA ILE A 111 -9.24 2.85 7.71
C ILE A 111 -8.73 3.05 9.13
N GLY A 112 -9.07 4.20 9.72
CA GLY A 112 -8.75 4.55 11.09
C GLY A 112 -7.26 4.85 11.32
N LYS A 113 -6.78 4.53 12.52
CA LYS A 113 -5.37 4.70 12.87
C LYS A 113 -4.54 3.65 12.13
N PHE A 114 -3.42 4.08 11.56
CA PHE A 114 -2.47 3.20 10.90
C PHE A 114 -1.04 3.58 11.26
N LYS A 115 -0.12 2.63 11.08
CA LYS A 115 1.33 2.85 11.09
C LYS A 115 1.88 2.53 9.72
N PHE A 116 3.04 3.07 9.40
CA PHE A 116 3.76 2.73 8.18
C PHE A 116 5.23 2.45 8.48
N LEU A 117 5.87 1.69 7.61
CA LEU A 117 7.29 1.41 7.65
C LEU A 117 7.81 1.34 6.22
N TRP A 118 8.96 1.94 5.97
CA TRP A 118 9.62 1.92 4.66
C TRP A 118 11.13 2.07 4.84
N SER A 119 11.89 1.95 3.75
CA SER A 119 13.33 2.23 3.76
C SER A 119 13.70 3.13 2.57
N PRO A 120 14.53 4.18 2.78
CA PRO A 120 15.06 5.00 1.70
C PRO A 120 16.15 4.30 0.89
N LYS A 121 16.62 3.11 1.30
CA LYS A 121 17.67 2.34 0.61
C LYS A 121 17.18 1.02 0.02
N VAL A 122 16.05 0.49 0.51
CA VAL A 122 15.52 -0.81 0.08
C VAL A 122 14.25 -0.59 -0.74
N ASN A 123 14.34 -0.85 -2.05
CA ASN A 123 13.21 -0.63 -2.97
C ASN A 123 12.06 -1.61 -2.72
N ASP A 124 12.37 -2.86 -2.42
CA ASP A 124 11.41 -3.93 -2.18
C ASP A 124 12.20 -5.02 -1.47
N LEU A 125 11.80 -5.38 -0.24
CA LEU A 125 12.56 -6.31 0.59
C LEU A 125 12.73 -7.69 -0.06
N TYR A 126 11.84 -8.06 -0.98
CA TYR A 126 11.97 -9.32 -1.71
C TYR A 126 12.87 -9.21 -2.94
N ASN A 127 12.79 -8.09 -3.68
CA ASN A 127 13.59 -7.90 -4.90
C ASN A 127 14.96 -7.27 -4.66
N SER A 128 15.19 -6.66 -3.50
CA SER A 128 16.52 -6.22 -3.07
C SER A 128 17.35 -7.46 -2.72
N ASP A 129 18.40 -7.72 -3.50
CA ASP A 129 19.65 -8.47 -3.27
C ASP A 129 19.61 -9.87 -2.63
N LEU A 130 18.65 -10.16 -1.77
CA LEU A 130 18.50 -11.40 -1.01
C LEU A 130 18.23 -12.63 -1.88
N LYS A 131 17.87 -12.47 -3.16
CA LYS A 131 17.51 -13.60 -4.05
C LYS A 131 18.70 -14.52 -4.37
N ASN A 132 19.93 -14.08 -4.17
CA ASN A 132 21.14 -14.84 -4.51
C ASN A 132 21.87 -15.36 -3.25
N MET A 133 21.82 -16.69 -3.05
CA MET A 133 22.62 -17.50 -2.11
C MET A 133 22.26 -17.45 -0.61
N TYR A 134 21.84 -18.62 -0.09
CA TYR A 134 21.44 -18.91 1.29
C TYR A 134 22.41 -18.43 2.40
N SER A 135 23.69 -18.22 2.12
CA SER A 135 24.67 -17.71 3.08
C SER A 135 24.73 -16.17 3.19
N HIS A 136 24.26 -15.43 2.18
CA HIS A 136 24.40 -13.97 2.11
C HIS A 136 23.23 -13.20 2.74
N TYR A 137 22.08 -13.85 2.92
CA TYR A 137 20.87 -13.27 3.52
C TYR A 137 21.12 -12.53 4.85
N TYR A 138 21.92 -13.12 5.74
CA TYR A 138 22.20 -12.51 7.05
C TYR A 138 23.08 -11.27 6.95
N LYS A 139 24.05 -11.29 6.06
CA LYS A 139 24.97 -10.16 5.86
C LYS A 139 24.20 -8.99 5.28
N GLU A 140 23.47 -9.23 4.21
CA GLU A 140 22.65 -8.20 3.55
C GLU A 140 21.56 -7.65 4.47
N TRP A 141 20.87 -8.52 5.21
CA TRP A 141 19.91 -8.07 6.21
C TRP A 141 20.55 -7.18 7.27
N ASN A 142 21.72 -7.56 7.80
CA ASN A 142 22.42 -6.74 8.79
C ASN A 142 22.82 -5.38 8.23
N ASP A 143 23.15 -5.29 6.94
CA ASP A 143 23.52 -4.04 6.27
C ASP A 143 22.32 -3.10 6.03
N ILE A 144 21.12 -3.66 5.85
CA ILE A 144 19.93 -2.87 5.48
C ILE A 144 18.91 -2.68 6.61
N LYS A 145 18.87 -3.53 7.64
CA LYS A 145 17.81 -3.53 8.68
C LYS A 145 17.65 -2.17 9.37
N ASP A 146 18.75 -1.44 9.51
CA ASP A 146 18.77 -0.15 10.19
C ASP A 146 18.37 1.03 9.29
N THR A 147 18.19 0.79 8.00
CA THR A 147 17.67 1.77 7.05
C THR A 147 16.15 1.94 7.15
N TYR A 148 15.45 0.99 7.75
CA TYR A 148 14.00 1.07 7.93
C TYR A 148 13.62 2.16 8.93
N ILE A 149 12.61 2.95 8.56
CA ILE A 149 12.09 4.10 9.30
C ILE A 149 10.56 4.18 9.18
N ASP A 150 9.92 4.74 10.20
CA ASP A 150 8.46 4.94 10.32
C ASP A 150 8.08 6.43 10.32
N ASN A 151 8.96 7.27 9.77
CA ASN A 151 8.78 8.70 9.61
C ASN A 151 8.84 9.13 8.13
N ASP A 152 8.56 10.41 7.88
CA ASP A 152 8.63 11.03 6.55
C ASP A 152 7.79 10.32 5.48
N PHE A 153 6.49 10.20 5.74
CA PHE A 153 5.55 9.50 4.86
C PHE A 153 5.49 10.07 3.43
N ARG A 154 5.69 11.38 3.27
CA ARG A 154 5.72 12.01 1.94
C ARG A 154 6.90 11.54 1.11
N LYS A 155 8.06 11.37 1.74
CA LYS A 155 9.24 10.78 1.09
C LYS A 155 9.04 9.30 0.79
N ALA A 156 8.36 8.56 1.68
CA ALA A 156 7.96 7.19 1.39
C ALA A 156 7.11 7.13 0.10
N LEU A 157 6.10 8.00 -0.03
CA LEU A 157 5.23 8.07 -1.19
C LEU A 157 5.95 8.47 -2.49
N SER A 158 6.97 9.31 -2.42
CA SER A 158 7.72 9.74 -3.61
C SER A 158 8.83 8.76 -4.03
N SER A 159 9.26 7.87 -3.13
CA SER A 159 10.36 6.93 -3.38
C SER A 159 10.04 5.82 -4.38
N GLU A 160 8.76 5.49 -4.56
CA GLU A 160 8.31 4.27 -5.26
C GLU A 160 8.77 2.94 -4.61
N HIS A 161 9.39 3.00 -3.42
CA HIS A 161 9.79 1.83 -2.64
C HIS A 161 8.57 1.16 -1.99
N GLU A 162 8.77 -0.08 -1.54
CA GLU A 162 7.78 -0.82 -0.75
C GLU A 162 7.51 -0.11 0.58
N ILE A 163 6.23 0.12 0.84
CA ILE A 163 5.69 0.67 2.07
C ILE A 163 4.82 -0.41 2.72
N MET A 164 5.14 -0.72 3.96
CA MET A 164 4.39 -1.63 4.82
C MET A 164 3.39 -0.82 5.65
N ILE A 165 2.10 -1.00 5.40
CA ILE A 165 1.02 -0.35 6.15
C ILE A 165 0.45 -1.33 7.16
N ASN A 166 0.47 -0.94 8.43
CA ASN A 166 -0.22 -1.64 9.51
C ASN A 166 -1.50 -0.89 9.86
N CYS A 167 -2.63 -1.47 9.46
CA CYS A 167 -3.98 -1.05 9.83
C CYS A 167 -4.81 -2.32 10.08
N LYS A 168 -6.05 -2.16 10.55
CA LYS A 168 -6.98 -3.28 10.67
C LYS A 168 -7.67 -3.58 9.33
N GLU A 169 -8.14 -2.50 8.70
CA GLU A 169 -8.97 -2.53 7.50
C GLU A 169 -8.51 -1.45 6.52
N TYR A 170 -8.81 -1.63 5.25
CA TYR A 170 -8.48 -0.67 4.19
C TYR A 170 -9.46 -0.81 3.02
N TYR A 171 -9.64 0.28 2.27
CA TYR A 171 -10.28 0.23 0.96
C TYR A 171 -9.24 0.07 -0.15
N LEU A 172 -9.62 -0.67 -1.19
CA LEU A 172 -9.00 -0.67 -2.50
C LEU A 172 -9.98 -0.07 -3.50
N LEU A 173 -9.61 1.08 -4.05
CA LEU A 173 -10.42 1.84 -4.98
C LEU A 173 -9.92 1.59 -6.39
N PRO A 174 -10.81 1.34 -7.37
CA PRO A 174 -10.40 1.04 -8.72
C PRO A 174 -9.74 2.26 -9.38
N PRO A 175 -8.81 2.06 -10.32
CA PRO A 175 -8.09 3.16 -10.98
C PRO A 175 -9.02 4.12 -11.72
N GLY A 176 -10.20 3.66 -12.16
CA GLY A 176 -11.18 4.47 -12.89
C GLY A 176 -11.80 5.62 -12.09
N ILE A 177 -11.77 5.59 -10.75
CA ILE A 177 -12.25 6.71 -9.90
C ILE A 177 -11.13 7.61 -9.38
N SER A 178 -9.89 7.41 -9.85
CA SER A 178 -8.73 8.15 -9.35
C SER A 178 -8.88 9.66 -9.47
N THR A 179 -9.38 10.18 -10.59
CA THR A 179 -9.59 11.62 -10.78
C THR A 179 -10.57 12.20 -9.74
N LEU A 180 -11.68 11.52 -9.47
CA LEU A 180 -12.69 11.97 -8.48
C LEU A 180 -12.07 12.05 -7.07
N ILE A 181 -11.31 11.02 -6.71
CA ILE A 181 -10.59 10.96 -5.43
C ILE A 181 -9.58 12.11 -5.29
N MET A 182 -8.84 12.43 -6.35
CA MET A 182 -7.86 13.51 -6.30
C MET A 182 -8.54 14.85 -6.03
N THR A 183 -9.57 15.17 -6.81
CA THR A 183 -10.30 16.45 -6.68
C THR A 183 -10.99 16.57 -5.32
N ARG A 184 -11.46 15.46 -4.74
CA ARG A 184 -12.23 15.51 -3.50
C ARG A 184 -11.37 15.54 -2.24
N PHE A 185 -10.34 14.70 -2.18
CA PHE A 185 -9.61 14.43 -0.93
C PHE A 185 -8.17 14.91 -0.93
N ILE A 186 -7.55 15.07 -2.09
CA ILE A 186 -6.10 15.23 -2.21
C ILE A 186 -5.71 16.66 -2.59
N ASP A 187 -6.46 17.28 -3.50
CA ASP A 187 -6.26 18.67 -3.89
C ASP A 187 -6.69 19.64 -2.77
#